data_AF-A0A8J3RHS0-F1
#
_entry.id   AF-A0A8J3RHS0-F1
#
_cell.length_a   1.000
_cell.length_b   1.000
_cell.length_c   1.000
_cell.angle_alpha   90.00
_cell.angle_beta   90.00
_cell.angle_gamma   90.00
#
_symmetry.space_group_name_H-M   'P 1'
#
loop_
_entity.id
_entity.type
_entity.pdbx_description
1 polymer ?
#
loop_
_entity_poly.entity_id
_entity_poly.type
_entity_poly.pdbx_seq_one_letter_code
_entity_poly.pdbx_strand_id
1 'polypeptide(L)'
;MRAGPSQEEIRRHNLGALLRHVHLSGPTSRAELTNRMGLNRSTIMALTADLTAAGLVREELPRETRRAGRPSLVVRPESARVYVFAFDVGVDRLVAARVGLGGTILDRRETVRRRGPFSLDDVVGPLAAFARQMHRKTRPDTVCVGIAAAFSGGVDRGDGVVRFGPNMGSVDVPFGEELARRLGLGLPVSVGNDANLGALAEHTRGVGVGCRDLIYLHGDVGIGGGVIVNGALLGGHRGFGGEVGHMVVNPGGRPCGCGSLGCLEAEVGERALLEAAGRFGAFAPQPRDGSQPWAGAAFRDDERSGGDARLADGGRPADPADGARSGETAPPGDAARPGDGSPVPAGSSPPAGSPPPADSGGALVGRDAVRAVVDAADRGDIVAQAALSRVGDWLGLGVANLVNIFNPEMVVFGGMLREVYLGAAAQVRSRLATDALSPAREHLRLRTSALGDDATLVGAAELAFTKVLADPLEVLARGS
;
A
#
# COMPACT_ATOMS: atom_id res chain seq x y z
N MET A 1 1.51 -2.10 -43.72
CA MET A 1 0.54 -2.91 -42.96
C MET A 1 1.33 -3.85 -42.07
N ARG A 2 1.17 -3.81 -40.74
CA ARG A 2 1.72 -4.87 -39.89
C ARG A 2 0.94 -6.14 -40.19
N ALA A 3 1.62 -7.26 -40.47
CA ALA A 3 0.97 -8.55 -40.61
C ALA A 3 0.12 -8.84 -39.36
N GLY A 4 -1.05 -9.45 -39.53
CA GLY A 4 -1.88 -9.87 -38.40
C GLY A 4 -1.11 -10.84 -37.48
N PRO A 5 -1.51 -10.96 -36.20
CA PRO A 5 -0.84 -11.85 -35.27
C PRO A 5 -0.89 -13.29 -35.78
N SER A 6 0.23 -13.99 -35.66
CA SER A 6 0.37 -15.41 -36.00
C SER A 6 -0.53 -16.29 -35.13
N GLN A 7 -0.79 -17.51 -35.58
CA GLN A 7 -1.56 -18.50 -34.82
C GLN A 7 -0.94 -18.79 -33.44
N GLU A 8 0.39 -18.77 -33.36
CA GLU A 8 1.11 -18.97 -32.09
C GLU A 8 0.93 -17.78 -31.15
N GLU A 9 0.98 -16.55 -31.66
CA GLU A 9 0.73 -15.34 -30.85
C GLU A 9 -0.70 -15.31 -30.30
N ILE A 10 -1.68 -15.72 -31.11
CA ILE A 10 -3.08 -15.86 -30.69
C ILE A 10 -3.20 -16.95 -29.61
N ARG A 11 -2.58 -18.12 -29.80
CA ARG A 11 -2.60 -19.21 -28.82
C ARG A 11 -1.99 -18.77 -27.49
N ARG A 12 -0.81 -18.16 -27.52
CA ARG A 12 -0.13 -17.62 -26.34
C ARG A 12 -0.98 -16.60 -25.60
N HIS A 13 -1.57 -15.65 -26.32
CA HIS A 13 -2.49 -14.67 -25.73
C HIS A 13 -3.67 -15.36 -25.02
N ASN A 14 -4.28 -16.36 -25.66
CA ASN A 14 -5.40 -17.09 -25.10
C ASN A 14 -5.02 -17.94 -23.87
N LEU A 15 -3.82 -18.54 -23.85
CA LEU A 15 -3.28 -19.25 -22.68
C LEU A 15 -3.15 -18.30 -21.48
N GLY A 16 -2.51 -17.15 -21.69
CA GLY A 16 -2.36 -16.12 -20.66
C GLY A 16 -3.71 -15.61 -20.16
N ALA A 17 -4.66 -15.35 -21.06
CA ALA A 17 -6.01 -14.91 -20.70
C ALA A 17 -6.78 -15.96 -19.88
N LEU A 18 -6.72 -17.24 -20.26
CA LEU A 18 -7.36 -18.34 -19.53
C LEU A 18 -6.73 -18.51 -18.14
N LEU A 19 -5.40 -18.57 -18.06
CA LEU A 19 -4.69 -18.70 -16.78
C LEU A 19 -5.01 -17.53 -15.85
N ARG A 20 -4.99 -16.30 -16.37
CA ARG A 20 -5.35 -15.09 -15.61
C ARG A 20 -6.78 -15.16 -15.09
N HIS A 21 -7.72 -15.64 -15.89
CA HIS A 21 -9.10 -15.83 -15.44
C HIS A 21 -9.17 -16.79 -14.23
N VAL A 22 -8.55 -17.97 -14.35
CA VAL A 22 -8.55 -18.97 -13.27
C VAL A 22 -7.76 -18.50 -12.04
N HIS A 23 -6.70 -17.70 -12.22
CA HIS A 23 -5.90 -17.10 -11.15
C HIS A 23 -6.65 -16.02 -10.36
N LEU A 24 -7.53 -15.25 -11.01
CA LEU A 24 -8.25 -14.14 -10.38
C LEU A 24 -9.66 -14.54 -9.91
N SER A 25 -10.41 -15.26 -10.75
CA SER A 25 -11.78 -15.69 -10.47
C SER A 25 -11.86 -17.05 -9.77
N GLY A 26 -10.74 -17.79 -9.72
CA GLY A 26 -10.66 -19.09 -9.09
C GLY A 26 -11.19 -20.24 -9.96
N PRO A 27 -11.54 -21.37 -9.33
CA PRO A 27 -12.04 -22.59 -9.98
C PRO A 27 -13.20 -22.31 -10.95
N THR A 28 -13.00 -22.62 -12.23
CA THR A 28 -13.98 -22.29 -13.29
C THR A 28 -14.22 -23.49 -14.19
N SER A 29 -15.48 -23.78 -14.54
CA SER A 29 -15.80 -24.89 -15.45
C SER A 29 -15.38 -24.58 -16.90
N ARG A 30 -15.01 -25.60 -17.68
CA ARG A 30 -14.72 -25.43 -19.12
C ARG A 30 -15.89 -24.77 -19.87
N ALA A 31 -17.12 -25.11 -19.50
CA ALA A 31 -18.32 -24.50 -20.08
C ALA A 31 -18.41 -22.99 -19.77
N GLU A 32 -18.08 -22.58 -18.56
CA GLU A 32 -18.05 -21.16 -18.19
C GLU A 32 -16.89 -20.42 -18.87
N LEU A 33 -15.71 -21.03 -18.95
CA LEU A 33 -14.57 -20.47 -19.70
C LEU A 33 -14.91 -20.26 -21.18
N THR A 34 -15.60 -21.23 -21.80
CA THR A 34 -16.10 -21.12 -23.20
C THR A 34 -16.97 -19.87 -23.36
N ASN A 35 -17.94 -19.69 -22.46
CA ASN A 35 -18.88 -18.57 -22.53
C ASN A 35 -18.19 -17.22 -22.26
N ARG A 36 -17.34 -17.14 -21.22
CA ARG A 36 -16.69 -15.88 -20.82
C ARG A 36 -15.63 -15.42 -21.80
N MET A 37 -14.88 -16.34 -22.39
CA MET A 37 -13.80 -16.01 -23.32
C MET A 37 -14.27 -15.89 -24.76
N GLY A 38 -15.51 -16.28 -25.08
CA GLY A 38 -16.03 -16.28 -26.46
C GLY A 38 -15.29 -17.24 -27.40
N LEU A 39 -14.58 -18.24 -26.84
CA LEU A 39 -13.83 -19.24 -27.58
C LEU A 39 -14.66 -20.51 -27.76
N ASN A 40 -14.41 -21.27 -28.83
CA ASN A 40 -15.09 -22.53 -29.03
C ASN A 40 -14.63 -23.59 -28.00
N ARG A 41 -15.44 -24.65 -27.83
CA ARG A 41 -15.18 -25.70 -26.83
C ARG A 41 -13.87 -26.46 -27.07
N SER A 42 -13.50 -26.71 -28.33
CA SER A 42 -12.27 -27.44 -28.67
C SER A 42 -11.01 -26.62 -28.36
N THR A 43 -11.05 -25.30 -28.54
CA THR A 43 -9.98 -24.37 -28.17
C THR A 43 -9.81 -24.35 -26.65
N ILE A 44 -10.88 -24.20 -25.86
CA ILE A 44 -10.78 -24.27 -24.39
C ILE A 44 -10.22 -25.62 -23.94
N MET A 45 -10.65 -26.73 -24.55
CA MET A 45 -10.11 -28.06 -24.25
C MET A 45 -8.61 -28.16 -24.52
N ALA A 46 -8.14 -27.64 -25.66
CA ALA A 46 -6.71 -27.63 -26.00
C ALA A 46 -5.90 -26.75 -25.03
N LEU A 47 -6.36 -25.53 -24.75
CA LEU A 47 -5.67 -24.60 -23.84
C LEU A 47 -5.59 -25.14 -22.41
N THR A 48 -6.67 -25.75 -21.91
CA THR A 48 -6.68 -26.36 -20.57
C THR A 48 -5.79 -27.59 -20.50
N ALA A 49 -5.71 -28.39 -21.58
CA ALA A 49 -4.77 -29.50 -21.67
C ALA A 49 -3.32 -29.02 -21.62
N ASP A 50 -2.96 -27.97 -22.36
CA ASP A 50 -1.61 -27.38 -22.32
C ASP A 50 -1.23 -26.89 -20.92
N LEU A 51 -2.11 -26.11 -20.28
CA LEU A 51 -1.87 -25.58 -18.93
C LEU A 51 -1.81 -26.70 -17.87
N THR A 52 -2.55 -27.78 -18.07
CA THR A 52 -2.50 -28.97 -17.20
C THR A 52 -1.20 -29.74 -17.39
N ALA A 53 -0.75 -29.92 -18.64
CA ALA A 53 0.53 -30.55 -18.94
C ALA A 53 1.72 -29.74 -18.38
N ALA A 54 1.61 -28.41 -18.37
CA ALA A 54 2.57 -27.52 -17.71
C ALA A 54 2.46 -27.52 -16.17
N GLY A 55 1.40 -28.13 -15.61
CA GLY A 55 1.09 -28.18 -14.19
C GLY A 55 0.80 -26.81 -13.57
N LEU A 56 0.27 -25.88 -14.35
CA LEU A 56 -0.21 -24.57 -13.90
C LEU A 56 -1.64 -24.66 -13.36
N VAL A 57 -2.43 -25.57 -13.95
CA VAL A 57 -3.80 -25.86 -13.54
C VAL A 57 -3.99 -27.37 -13.43
N ARG A 58 -5.06 -27.77 -12.76
CA ARG A 58 -5.58 -29.14 -12.81
C ARG A 58 -7.06 -29.15 -13.15
N GLU A 59 -7.51 -30.27 -13.67
CA GLU A 59 -8.91 -30.50 -13.96
C GLU A 59 -9.51 -31.53 -13.00
N GLU A 60 -10.69 -31.24 -12.49
CA GLU A 60 -11.43 -32.16 -11.61
C GLU A 60 -12.92 -32.17 -11.96
N LEU A 61 -13.60 -33.25 -11.58
CA LEU A 61 -15.06 -33.30 -11.64
C LEU A 61 -15.66 -32.34 -10.60
N PRO A 62 -16.77 -31.63 -10.91
CA PRO A 62 -17.46 -30.80 -9.94
C PRO A 62 -17.89 -31.61 -8.71
N ARG A 63 -17.72 -31.05 -7.50
CA ARG A 63 -18.15 -31.68 -6.24
C ARG A 63 -19.68 -31.72 -6.05
N GLU A 64 -20.41 -30.83 -6.72
CA GLU A 64 -21.88 -30.80 -6.71
C GLU A 64 -22.46 -30.82 -8.13
N THR A 65 -23.31 -31.80 -8.43
CA THR A 65 -24.04 -31.91 -9.70
C THR A 65 -25.46 -31.38 -9.55
N ARG A 66 -25.65 -30.05 -9.60
CA ARG A 66 -26.98 -29.42 -9.47
C ARG A 66 -27.70 -29.14 -10.81
N ARG A 67 -27.17 -29.58 -11.95
CA ARG A 67 -27.79 -29.37 -13.28
C ARG A 67 -27.90 -30.68 -14.06
N ALA A 68 -28.99 -30.83 -14.82
CA ALA A 68 -29.16 -31.90 -15.78
C ALA A 68 -28.14 -31.76 -16.93
N GLY A 69 -27.47 -32.86 -17.28
CA GLY A 69 -26.42 -32.93 -18.30
C GLY A 69 -25.07 -33.45 -17.76
N ARG A 70 -24.15 -33.83 -18.66
CA ARG A 70 -22.81 -34.29 -18.27
C ARG A 70 -22.05 -33.14 -17.59
N PRO A 71 -21.56 -33.30 -16.34
CA PRO A 71 -20.83 -32.25 -15.65
C PRO A 71 -19.58 -31.82 -16.43
N SER A 72 -19.38 -30.51 -16.58
CA SER A 72 -18.17 -29.94 -17.20
C SER A 72 -17.03 -29.96 -16.19
N LEU A 73 -15.83 -30.37 -16.61
CA LEU A 73 -14.64 -30.33 -15.75
C LEU A 73 -14.38 -28.91 -15.25
N VAL A 74 -13.95 -28.82 -13.99
CA VAL A 74 -13.54 -27.58 -13.33
C VAL A 74 -12.03 -27.46 -13.43
N VAL A 75 -11.59 -26.34 -13.99
CA VAL A 75 -10.18 -25.96 -14.09
C VAL A 75 -9.81 -25.18 -12.82
N ARG A 76 -8.76 -25.61 -12.12
CA ARG A 76 -8.28 -25.00 -10.89
C ARG A 76 -6.82 -24.61 -10.97
N PRO A 77 -6.39 -23.50 -10.34
CA PRO A 77 -4.98 -23.18 -10.26
C PRO A 77 -4.25 -24.19 -9.37
N GLU A 78 -3.01 -24.52 -9.74
CA GLU A 78 -2.13 -25.36 -8.91
C GLU A 78 -1.41 -24.55 -7.82
N SER A 79 -2.21 -24.00 -6.90
CA SER A 79 -1.75 -23.05 -5.87
C SER A 79 -0.61 -23.56 -4.99
N ALA A 80 -0.58 -24.86 -4.68
CA ALA A 80 0.47 -25.42 -3.84
C ALA A 80 1.78 -25.71 -4.59
N ARG A 81 1.70 -25.86 -5.92
CA ARG A 81 2.83 -26.19 -6.80
C ARG A 81 3.51 -24.92 -7.31
N VAL A 82 2.73 -24.00 -7.87
CA VAL A 82 3.24 -22.80 -8.55
C VAL A 82 3.05 -21.60 -7.63
N TYR A 83 4.15 -20.93 -7.27
CA TYR A 83 4.11 -19.83 -6.32
C TYR A 83 5.08 -18.69 -6.66
N VAL A 84 4.91 -17.56 -6.00
CA VAL A 84 5.82 -16.42 -6.00
C VAL A 84 6.28 -16.09 -4.59
N PHE A 85 7.42 -15.40 -4.47
CA PHE A 85 7.74 -14.67 -3.25
C PHE A 85 7.29 -13.22 -3.37
N ALA A 86 6.51 -12.77 -2.39
CA ALA A 86 6.07 -11.40 -2.24
C ALA A 86 6.66 -10.84 -0.95
N PHE A 87 7.16 -9.62 -1.02
CA PHE A 87 7.71 -8.90 0.13
C PHE A 87 6.99 -7.58 0.31
N ASP A 88 6.85 -7.15 1.56
CA ASP A 88 6.41 -5.80 1.91
C ASP A 88 7.44 -5.17 2.85
N VAL A 89 8.01 -4.05 2.41
CA VAL A 89 9.03 -3.30 3.10
C VAL A 89 8.44 -1.97 3.56
N GLY A 90 7.83 -2.02 4.74
CA GLY A 90 7.26 -0.87 5.42
C GLY A 90 8.27 -0.17 6.33
N VAL A 91 7.84 0.94 6.94
CA VAL A 91 8.72 1.79 7.74
C VAL A 91 9.13 1.11 9.06
N ASP A 92 8.24 0.34 9.68
CA ASP A 92 8.47 -0.35 10.95
C ASP A 92 8.24 -1.87 10.90
N ARG A 93 8.00 -2.42 9.71
CA ARG A 93 7.72 -3.85 9.52
C ARG A 93 8.30 -4.37 8.22
N LEU A 94 8.78 -5.60 8.28
CA LEU A 94 9.19 -6.39 7.12
C LEU A 94 8.32 -7.62 7.03
N VAL A 95 7.67 -7.83 5.88
CA VAL A 95 6.82 -8.99 5.64
C VAL A 95 7.33 -9.76 4.43
N ALA A 96 7.30 -11.08 4.53
CA ALA A 96 7.57 -11.99 3.42
C ALA A 96 6.46 -13.03 3.34
N ALA A 97 5.98 -13.31 2.14
CA ALA A 97 5.02 -14.36 1.90
C ALA A 97 5.37 -15.21 0.69
N ARG A 98 5.04 -16.49 0.81
CA ARG A 98 4.97 -17.41 -0.32
C ARG A 98 3.53 -17.49 -0.77
N VAL A 99 3.23 -16.99 -1.97
CA VAL A 99 1.86 -16.88 -2.49
C VAL A 99 1.69 -17.82 -3.67
N GLY A 100 0.71 -18.73 -3.58
CA GLY A 100 0.37 -19.66 -4.63
C GLY A 100 -0.45 -19.03 -5.75
N LEU A 101 -0.39 -19.62 -6.95
CA LEU A 101 -1.26 -19.27 -8.07
C LEU A 101 -2.74 -19.33 -7.62
N GLY A 102 -3.55 -18.36 -8.00
CA GLY A 102 -4.86 -18.10 -7.38
C GLY A 102 -4.83 -17.04 -6.28
N GLY A 103 -3.64 -16.58 -5.86
CA GLY A 103 -3.47 -15.55 -4.83
C GLY A 103 -3.54 -16.08 -3.38
N THR A 104 -3.41 -17.39 -3.17
CA THR A 104 -3.48 -17.98 -1.82
C THR A 104 -2.15 -17.81 -1.08
N ILE A 105 -2.16 -17.15 0.09
CA ILE A 105 -0.98 -17.06 0.96
C ILE A 105 -0.71 -18.42 1.60
N LEU A 106 0.43 -19.05 1.29
CA LEU A 106 0.79 -20.40 1.74
C LEU A 106 1.67 -20.40 3.01
N ASP A 107 2.50 -19.38 3.16
CA ASP A 107 3.35 -19.12 4.34
C ASP A 107 3.54 -17.60 4.39
N ARG A 108 3.44 -17.00 5.58
CA ARG A 108 3.58 -15.55 5.82
C ARG A 108 4.42 -15.37 7.07
N ARG A 109 5.40 -14.49 6.99
CA ARG A 109 6.31 -14.18 8.09
C ARG A 109 6.54 -12.70 8.16
N GLU A 110 6.70 -12.21 9.37
CA GLU A 110 6.92 -10.80 9.61
C GLU A 110 7.90 -10.59 10.77
N THR A 111 8.53 -9.43 10.77
CA THR A 111 9.32 -8.94 11.89
C THR A 111 9.21 -7.42 11.98
N VAL A 112 9.44 -6.91 13.19
CA VAL A 112 9.49 -5.47 13.44
C VAL A 112 10.85 -4.95 12.98
N ARG A 113 10.83 -3.79 12.31
CA ARG A 113 12.03 -3.04 11.92
C ARG A 113 12.09 -1.77 12.76
N ARG A 114 13.30 -1.40 13.18
CA ARG A 114 13.54 -0.11 13.83
C ARG A 114 13.35 1.02 12.80
N ARG A 115 12.56 2.04 13.15
CA ARG A 115 12.36 3.25 12.33
C ARG A 115 13.67 4.04 12.16
N GLY A 116 13.76 4.76 11.05
CA GLY A 116 14.93 5.58 10.69
C GLY A 116 15.84 4.93 9.65
N PRO A 117 17.06 5.47 9.45
CA PRO A 117 18.03 4.97 8.48
C PRO A 117 18.38 3.50 8.73
N PHE A 118 18.71 2.79 7.65
CA PHE A 118 19.08 1.37 7.69
C PHE A 118 20.26 1.08 6.78
N SER A 119 20.96 -0.01 7.08
CA SER A 119 21.80 -0.69 6.09
C SER A 119 20.95 -1.67 5.28
N LEU A 120 21.30 -1.90 4.01
CA LEU A 120 20.62 -2.91 3.18
C LEU A 120 20.55 -4.28 3.87
N ASP A 121 21.55 -4.62 4.69
CA ASP A 121 21.59 -5.86 5.48
C ASP A 121 20.45 -5.97 6.49
N ASP A 122 20.07 -4.87 7.14
CA ASP A 122 18.99 -4.84 8.15
C ASP A 122 17.63 -5.17 7.54
N VAL A 123 17.46 -4.95 6.24
CA VAL A 123 16.21 -5.20 5.51
C VAL A 123 16.29 -6.48 4.68
N VAL A 124 17.30 -6.61 3.84
CA VAL A 124 17.44 -7.75 2.92
C VAL A 124 17.77 -9.05 3.68
N GLY A 125 18.57 -8.97 4.75
CA GLY A 125 18.95 -10.13 5.56
C GLY A 125 17.75 -10.90 6.12
N PRO A 126 16.86 -10.25 6.89
CA PRO A 126 15.64 -10.88 7.40
C PRO A 126 14.71 -11.42 6.30
N LEU A 127 14.46 -10.65 5.23
CA LEU A 127 13.59 -11.06 4.14
C LEU A 127 14.13 -12.30 3.39
N ALA A 128 15.44 -12.30 3.09
CA ALA A 128 16.10 -13.45 2.47
C ALA A 128 16.14 -14.67 3.41
N ALA A 129 16.27 -14.46 4.73
CA ALA A 129 16.16 -15.54 5.70
C ALA A 129 14.75 -16.15 5.71
N PHE A 130 13.70 -15.34 5.73
CA PHE A 130 12.31 -15.81 5.64
C PHE A 130 12.08 -16.60 4.36
N ALA A 131 12.43 -16.04 3.20
CA ALA A 131 12.24 -16.71 1.91
C ALA A 131 12.97 -18.06 1.83
N ARG A 132 14.23 -18.14 2.29
CA ARG A 132 14.97 -19.43 2.35
C ARG A 132 14.29 -20.44 3.28
N GLN A 133 13.81 -20.01 4.44
CA GLN A 133 13.11 -20.89 5.37
C GLN A 133 11.75 -21.35 4.83
N MET A 134 11.05 -20.52 4.05
CA MET A 134 9.82 -20.90 3.35
C MET A 134 10.12 -21.86 2.20
N HIS A 135 11.18 -21.58 1.43
CA HIS A 135 11.60 -22.39 0.29
C HIS A 135 11.98 -23.82 0.71
N ARG A 136 12.74 -23.99 1.81
CA ARG A 136 13.12 -25.33 2.32
C ARG A 136 11.94 -26.21 2.73
N LYS A 137 10.76 -25.62 2.98
CA LYS A 137 9.54 -26.36 3.35
C LYS A 137 8.68 -26.73 2.13
N THR A 138 9.09 -26.35 0.92
CA THR A 138 8.33 -26.69 -0.29
C THR A 138 8.57 -28.13 -0.70
N ARG A 139 7.64 -28.69 -1.47
CA ARG A 139 7.81 -30.01 -2.08
C ARG A 139 8.78 -29.90 -3.27
N PRO A 140 9.49 -30.99 -3.64
CA PRO A 140 10.44 -30.97 -4.76
C PRO A 140 9.83 -30.59 -6.11
N ASP A 141 8.54 -30.83 -6.32
CA ASP A 141 7.80 -30.54 -7.56
C ASP A 141 7.26 -29.11 -7.66
N THR A 142 7.50 -28.27 -6.65
CA THR A 142 7.06 -26.87 -6.62
C THR A 142 7.99 -25.96 -7.42
N VAL A 143 7.42 -24.91 -8.00
CA VAL A 143 8.14 -23.95 -8.86
C VAL A 143 7.88 -22.54 -8.38
N CYS A 144 8.95 -21.78 -8.12
CA CYS A 144 8.89 -20.34 -7.91
C CYS A 144 8.92 -19.65 -9.28
N VAL A 145 7.88 -18.91 -9.65
CA VAL A 145 7.74 -18.30 -10.99
C VAL A 145 7.99 -16.79 -11.01
N GLY A 146 8.27 -16.20 -9.83
CA GLY A 146 8.50 -14.76 -9.73
C GLY A 146 8.78 -14.31 -8.31
N ILE A 147 9.40 -13.13 -8.20
CA ILE A 147 9.73 -12.47 -6.95
C ILE A 147 9.44 -10.98 -7.11
N ALA A 148 8.73 -10.40 -6.14
CA ALA A 148 8.53 -8.96 -6.11
C ALA A 148 8.39 -8.40 -4.70
N ALA A 149 8.61 -7.10 -4.57
CA ALA A 149 8.51 -6.38 -3.31
C ALA A 149 7.72 -5.07 -3.47
N ALA A 150 6.81 -4.84 -2.53
CA ALA A 150 6.32 -3.51 -2.19
C ALA A 150 7.33 -2.82 -1.29
N PHE A 151 7.64 -1.56 -1.60
CA PHE A 151 8.61 -0.78 -0.87
C PHE A 151 8.06 0.61 -0.57
N SER A 152 8.20 1.06 0.67
CA SER A 152 7.81 2.41 1.08
C SER A 152 8.82 3.44 0.57
N GLY A 153 8.48 4.03 -0.58
CA GLY A 153 9.30 5.03 -1.27
C GLY A 153 8.99 5.13 -2.76
N GLY A 154 9.59 6.14 -3.40
CA GLY A 154 9.58 6.32 -4.84
C GLY A 154 10.54 5.35 -5.52
N VAL A 155 9.99 4.48 -6.36
CA VAL A 155 10.72 3.42 -7.08
C VAL A 155 10.76 3.75 -8.56
N ASP A 156 11.94 3.74 -9.16
CA ASP A 156 12.06 3.96 -10.59
C ASP A 156 11.61 2.71 -11.37
N ARG A 157 10.72 2.92 -12.35
CA ARG A 157 10.12 1.85 -13.15
C ARG A 157 11.13 1.11 -14.03
N GLY A 158 12.30 1.70 -14.30
CA GLY A 158 13.30 1.15 -15.23
C GLY A 158 14.23 0.09 -14.63
N ASP A 159 14.69 0.29 -13.39
CA ASP A 159 15.76 -0.52 -12.79
C ASP A 159 15.42 -1.08 -11.40
N GLY A 160 14.25 -0.74 -10.84
CA GLY A 160 13.82 -1.24 -9.52
C GLY A 160 14.62 -0.65 -8.36
N VAL A 161 15.34 0.44 -8.58
CA VAL A 161 16.04 1.20 -7.55
C VAL A 161 15.04 2.05 -6.77
N VAL A 162 15.12 1.99 -5.44
CA VAL A 162 14.37 2.89 -4.55
C VAL A 162 15.10 4.22 -4.53
N ARG A 163 14.61 5.18 -5.30
CA ARG A 163 15.27 6.48 -5.49
C ARG A 163 15.20 7.33 -4.25
N PHE A 164 14.07 7.28 -3.57
CA PHE A 164 13.79 8.19 -2.49
C PHE A 164 12.74 7.60 -1.53
N GLY A 165 12.98 7.66 -0.23
CA GLY A 165 12.03 7.23 0.80
C GLY A 165 12.23 8.01 2.09
N PRO A 166 11.44 9.07 2.36
CA PRO A 166 11.71 10.00 3.46
C PRO A 166 11.60 9.34 4.82
N ASN A 167 10.58 8.49 4.99
CA ASN A 167 10.30 7.80 6.25
C ASN A 167 11.32 6.69 6.55
N MET A 168 12.03 6.20 5.53
CA MET A 168 13.07 5.17 5.66
C MET A 168 14.50 5.72 5.56
N GLY A 169 14.69 6.98 5.13
CA GLY A 169 15.99 7.55 4.81
C GLY A 169 16.65 6.95 3.57
N SER A 170 15.86 6.37 2.65
CA SER A 170 16.37 5.71 1.44
C SER A 170 16.75 6.73 0.37
N VAL A 171 17.94 6.57 -0.23
CA VAL A 171 18.39 7.31 -1.42
C VAL A 171 19.15 6.36 -2.34
N ASP A 172 18.70 6.24 -3.60
CA ASP A 172 19.28 5.38 -4.63
C ASP A 172 19.68 3.97 -4.15
N VAL A 173 18.74 3.28 -3.49
CA VAL A 173 18.98 1.96 -2.89
C VAL A 173 18.70 0.86 -3.93
N PRO A 174 19.71 0.05 -4.33
CA PRO A 174 19.56 -1.05 -5.30
C PRO A 174 18.94 -2.30 -4.64
N PHE A 175 17.78 -2.13 -4.01
CA PHE A 175 17.14 -3.15 -3.19
C PHE A 175 16.84 -4.44 -3.96
N GLY A 176 16.28 -4.33 -5.16
CA GLY A 176 15.91 -5.49 -5.97
C GLY A 176 17.11 -6.38 -6.34
N GLU A 177 18.21 -5.76 -6.76
CA GLU A 177 19.45 -6.46 -7.10
C GLU A 177 20.03 -7.19 -5.88
N GLU A 178 20.13 -6.49 -4.75
CA GLU A 178 20.72 -7.05 -3.54
C GLU A 178 19.87 -8.20 -2.97
N LEU A 179 18.54 -8.09 -3.01
CA LEU A 179 17.65 -9.18 -2.61
C LEU A 179 17.73 -10.37 -3.58
N ALA A 180 17.77 -10.13 -4.89
CA ALA A 180 17.95 -11.20 -5.87
C ALA A 180 19.24 -12.00 -5.61
N ARG A 181 20.35 -11.27 -5.36
CA ARG A 181 21.67 -11.84 -5.07
C ARG A 181 21.64 -12.71 -3.80
N ARG A 182 21.03 -12.24 -2.71
CA ARG A 182 20.95 -13.02 -1.45
C ARG A 182 20.00 -14.21 -1.52
N LEU A 183 18.94 -14.12 -2.32
CA LEU A 183 18.02 -15.23 -2.52
C LEU A 183 18.66 -16.35 -3.34
N GLY A 184 19.47 -16.00 -4.35
CA GLY A 184 20.21 -16.98 -5.16
C GLY A 184 19.30 -17.91 -5.97
N LEU A 185 18.06 -17.48 -6.26
CA LEU A 185 17.05 -18.27 -6.98
C LEU A 185 17.12 -18.11 -8.51
N GLY A 186 18.09 -17.32 -9.03
CA GLY A 186 18.21 -17.05 -10.47
C GLY A 186 17.08 -16.20 -11.06
N LEU A 187 16.22 -15.62 -10.23
CA LEU A 187 15.09 -14.78 -10.63
C LEU A 187 15.33 -13.32 -10.24
N PRO A 188 15.01 -12.35 -11.12
CA PRO A 188 15.03 -10.94 -10.77
C PRO A 188 13.93 -10.62 -9.75
N VAL A 189 14.17 -9.60 -8.93
CA VAL A 189 13.17 -9.05 -8.01
C VAL A 189 12.58 -7.78 -8.62
N SER A 190 11.28 -7.80 -8.91
CA SER A 190 10.55 -6.58 -9.29
C SER A 190 10.25 -5.76 -8.04
N VAL A 191 10.46 -4.45 -8.09
CA VAL A 191 10.18 -3.55 -6.96
C VAL A 191 9.11 -2.56 -7.40
N GLY A 192 8.12 -2.31 -6.53
CA GLY A 192 7.09 -1.30 -6.76
C GLY A 192 6.83 -0.49 -5.51
N ASN A 193 6.34 0.74 -5.70
CA ASN A 193 5.84 1.55 -4.60
C ASN A 193 4.65 0.85 -3.90
N ASP A 194 4.65 0.87 -2.58
CA ASP A 194 3.64 0.24 -1.71
C ASP A 194 2.21 0.67 -2.04
N ALA A 195 1.91 1.96 -2.11
CA ALA A 195 0.57 2.49 -2.38
C ALA A 195 0.09 2.13 -3.80
N ASN A 196 0.98 2.20 -4.79
CA ASN A 196 0.70 1.76 -6.15
C ASN A 196 0.35 0.25 -6.22
N LEU A 197 1.09 -0.58 -5.48
CA LEU A 197 0.80 -2.02 -5.42
C LEU A 197 -0.45 -2.32 -4.61
N GLY A 198 -0.73 -1.57 -3.54
CA GLY A 198 -2.00 -1.65 -2.81
C GLY A 198 -3.21 -1.29 -3.69
N ALA A 199 -3.08 -0.25 -4.53
CA ALA A 199 -4.11 0.12 -5.50
C ALA A 199 -4.36 -1.00 -6.52
N LEU A 200 -3.29 -1.56 -7.08
CA LEU A 200 -3.37 -2.69 -8.01
C LEU A 200 -4.02 -3.91 -7.34
N ALA A 201 -3.69 -4.21 -6.09
CA ALA A 201 -4.27 -5.31 -5.35
C ALA A 201 -5.79 -5.13 -5.16
N GLU A 202 -6.22 -3.97 -4.70
CA GLU A 202 -7.65 -3.67 -4.48
C GLU A 202 -8.43 -3.64 -5.80
N HIS A 203 -7.85 -3.09 -6.87
CA HIS A 203 -8.44 -3.09 -8.21
C HIS A 203 -8.54 -4.50 -8.81
N THR A 204 -7.60 -5.38 -8.50
CA THR A 204 -7.52 -6.73 -9.09
C THR A 204 -8.29 -7.78 -8.29
N ARG A 205 -8.31 -7.67 -6.96
CA ARG A 205 -8.85 -8.69 -6.04
C ARG A 205 -9.77 -8.15 -4.95
N GLY A 206 -9.70 -6.86 -4.66
CA GLY A 206 -10.37 -6.26 -3.51
C GLY A 206 -11.64 -5.50 -3.88
N VAL A 207 -11.90 -4.41 -3.15
CA VAL A 207 -13.15 -3.63 -3.29
C VAL A 207 -13.23 -2.87 -4.63
N GLY A 208 -12.08 -2.70 -5.29
CA GLY A 208 -11.96 -1.99 -6.56
C GLY A 208 -12.25 -2.84 -7.80
N VAL A 209 -12.53 -4.14 -7.67
CA VAL A 209 -12.81 -5.02 -8.81
C VAL A 209 -13.96 -4.47 -9.66
N GLY A 210 -13.70 -4.28 -10.95
CA GLY A 210 -14.65 -3.75 -11.92
C GLY A 210 -14.76 -2.23 -11.97
N CYS A 211 -14.03 -1.49 -11.13
CA CYS A 211 -13.90 -0.03 -11.25
C CYS A 211 -12.83 0.33 -12.27
N ARG A 212 -13.04 1.36 -13.07
CA ARG A 212 -12.04 1.86 -14.03
C ARG A 212 -11.21 2.99 -13.45
N ASP A 213 -11.83 3.83 -12.61
CA ASP A 213 -11.18 5.00 -12.04
C ASP A 213 -11.24 4.91 -10.50
N LEU A 214 -10.08 4.69 -9.88
CA LEU A 214 -9.96 4.40 -8.44
C LEU A 214 -8.74 5.07 -7.85
N ILE A 215 -8.88 5.62 -6.66
CA ILE A 215 -7.77 6.14 -5.87
C ILE A 215 -7.65 5.31 -4.59
N TYR A 216 -6.47 4.76 -4.35
CA TYR A 216 -6.12 4.11 -3.10
C TYR A 216 -5.23 5.04 -2.29
N LEU A 217 -5.66 5.39 -1.08
CA LEU A 217 -4.88 6.14 -0.11
C LEU A 217 -4.37 5.19 0.95
N HIS A 218 -3.06 5.03 1.02
CA HIS A 218 -2.38 4.14 1.94
C HIS A 218 -1.82 4.94 3.13
N GLY A 219 -2.23 4.60 4.34
CA GLY A 219 -1.58 5.10 5.55
C GLY A 219 -0.57 4.10 6.11
N ASP A 220 0.68 4.53 6.26
CA ASP A 220 1.66 3.93 7.17
C ASP A 220 2.13 5.05 8.13
N VAL A 221 3.41 5.14 8.49
CA VAL A 221 3.98 6.36 9.09
C VAL A 221 3.66 7.61 8.23
N GLY A 222 3.60 7.41 6.91
CA GLY A 222 3.29 8.41 5.91
C GLY A 222 1.95 8.19 5.20
N ILE A 223 1.71 8.97 4.13
CA ILE A 223 0.55 8.79 3.24
C ILE A 223 1.04 8.59 1.81
N GLY A 224 0.77 7.41 1.27
CA GLY A 224 0.98 7.10 -0.15
C GLY A 224 -0.33 7.11 -0.94
N GLY A 225 -0.22 7.28 -2.25
CA GLY A 225 -1.35 7.18 -3.17
C GLY A 225 -1.06 6.27 -4.35
N GLY A 226 -2.03 5.43 -4.70
CA GLY A 226 -2.04 4.75 -5.99
C GLY A 226 -3.29 5.15 -6.76
N VAL A 227 -3.13 5.53 -8.03
CA VAL A 227 -4.22 6.04 -8.86
C VAL A 227 -4.40 5.12 -10.07
N ILE A 228 -5.60 4.57 -10.24
CA ILE A 228 -6.03 3.83 -11.41
C ILE A 228 -6.88 4.78 -12.27
N VAL A 229 -6.53 4.93 -13.53
CA VAL A 229 -7.29 5.69 -14.54
C VAL A 229 -7.54 4.78 -15.73
N ASN A 230 -8.80 4.69 -16.18
CA ASN A 230 -9.21 3.83 -17.28
C ASN A 230 -8.82 2.34 -17.10
N GLY A 231 -8.73 1.85 -15.86
CA GLY A 231 -8.34 0.49 -15.50
C GLY A 231 -6.82 0.24 -15.48
N ALA A 232 -6.01 1.29 -15.62
CA ALA A 232 -4.54 1.20 -15.60
C ALA A 232 -3.94 2.09 -14.51
N LEU A 233 -2.87 1.62 -13.88
CA LEU A 233 -2.12 2.40 -12.90
C LEU A 233 -1.44 3.61 -13.55
N LEU A 234 -1.71 4.80 -13.02
CA LEU A 234 -1.01 6.03 -13.34
C LEU A 234 0.37 6.04 -12.66
N GLY A 235 1.35 5.38 -13.29
CA GLY A 235 2.71 5.29 -12.76
C GLY A 235 3.60 6.52 -13.00
N GLY A 236 3.15 7.50 -13.79
CA GLY A 236 4.00 8.63 -14.21
C GLY A 236 5.17 8.23 -15.12
N HIS A 237 5.95 9.20 -15.59
CA HIS A 237 7.06 8.97 -16.53
C HIS A 237 8.17 8.06 -15.95
N ARG A 238 8.50 8.23 -14.67
CA ARG A 238 9.58 7.51 -13.99
C ARG A 238 9.13 6.59 -12.85
N GLY A 239 7.83 6.44 -12.59
CA GLY A 239 7.34 5.65 -11.45
C GLY A 239 6.79 6.46 -10.27
N PHE A 240 6.91 7.79 -10.30
CA PHE A 240 6.46 8.71 -9.24
C PHE A 240 5.06 9.30 -9.48
N GLY A 241 4.22 8.62 -10.27
CA GLY A 241 2.81 8.99 -10.39
C GLY A 241 2.08 8.69 -9.08
N GLY A 242 1.23 9.61 -8.61
CA GLY A 242 0.40 9.37 -7.43
C GLY A 242 1.02 9.72 -6.08
N GLU A 243 2.04 10.57 -6.03
CA GLU A 243 2.66 11.10 -4.79
C GLU A 243 1.73 12.10 -4.04
N VAL A 244 0.49 11.69 -3.81
CA VAL A 244 -0.62 12.50 -3.27
C VAL A 244 -0.35 12.92 -1.82
N GLY A 245 0.43 12.14 -1.07
CA GLY A 245 0.87 12.50 0.28
C GLY A 245 1.63 13.81 0.33
N HIS A 246 2.28 14.22 -0.76
CA HIS A 246 3.08 15.43 -0.84
C HIS A 246 2.36 16.63 -1.47
N MET A 247 1.06 16.48 -1.83
CA MET A 247 0.22 17.63 -2.18
C MET A 247 0.13 18.59 -0.99
N VAL A 248 0.40 19.88 -1.21
CA VAL A 248 0.25 20.91 -0.18
C VAL A 248 -1.23 21.19 0.03
N VAL A 249 -1.75 20.84 1.21
CA VAL A 249 -3.12 21.13 1.64
C VAL A 249 -3.18 22.27 2.65
N ASN A 250 -2.06 22.60 3.29
CA ASN A 250 -1.95 23.67 4.27
C ASN A 250 -0.64 24.48 4.08
N PRO A 251 -0.57 25.50 3.21
CA PRO A 251 0.70 26.18 2.91
C PRO A 251 1.49 26.72 4.11
N GLY A 252 0.82 27.08 5.22
CA GLY A 252 1.45 27.48 6.49
C GLY A 252 1.58 26.33 7.50
N GLY A 253 1.51 25.10 7.03
CA GLY A 253 1.31 23.91 7.84
C GLY A 253 2.58 23.25 8.34
N ARG A 254 2.42 22.00 8.76
CA ARG A 254 3.45 21.20 9.40
C ARG A 254 4.63 20.94 8.45
N PRO A 255 5.86 20.85 8.96
CA PRO A 255 6.97 20.36 8.16
C PRO A 255 6.73 18.92 7.74
N CYS A 256 6.91 18.66 6.45
CA CYS A 256 6.88 17.33 5.89
C CYS A 256 8.30 16.76 5.86
N GLY A 257 8.40 15.43 5.97
CA GLY A 257 9.62 14.72 5.63
C GLY A 257 10.12 15.16 4.26
N CYS A 258 9.19 15.44 3.32
CA CYS A 258 9.39 15.88 1.94
C CYS A 258 10.28 17.14 1.72
N GLY A 259 10.66 17.83 2.78
CA GLY A 259 11.28 19.16 2.74
C GLY A 259 10.27 20.31 2.67
N SER A 260 9.09 20.09 2.10
CA SER A 260 8.00 21.09 2.02
C SER A 260 7.29 21.33 3.36
N LEU A 261 6.30 22.21 3.33
CA LEU A 261 5.36 22.49 4.43
C LEU A 261 3.94 22.13 3.99
N GLY A 262 3.14 21.60 4.92
CA GLY A 262 1.70 21.49 4.71
C GLY A 262 1.25 20.38 3.81
N CYS A 263 2.10 19.39 3.55
CA CYS A 263 1.72 18.23 2.76
C CYS A 263 0.61 17.44 3.44
N LEU A 264 -0.25 16.79 2.64
CA LEU A 264 -1.32 15.93 3.15
C LEU A 264 -0.81 14.91 4.17
N GLU A 265 0.31 14.25 3.88
CA GLU A 265 1.01 13.35 4.80
C GLU A 265 1.34 14.03 6.14
N ALA A 266 1.87 15.24 6.10
CA ALA A 266 2.30 15.96 7.29
C ALA A 266 1.11 16.36 8.17
N GLU A 267 -0.06 16.62 7.59
CA GLU A 267 -1.27 17.05 8.29
C GLU A 267 -2.16 15.90 8.77
N VAL A 268 -2.06 14.72 8.13
CA VAL A 268 -2.95 13.57 8.40
C VAL A 268 -2.22 12.35 8.97
N GLY A 269 -0.92 12.21 8.72
CA GLY A 269 -0.13 11.05 9.11
C GLY A 269 -0.07 10.81 10.63
N GLU A 270 0.51 9.68 11.02
CA GLU A 270 0.59 9.21 12.41
C GLU A 270 0.95 10.31 13.41
N ARG A 271 2.02 11.07 13.11
CA ARG A 271 2.51 12.16 13.97
C ARG A 271 1.45 13.22 14.23
N ALA A 272 0.75 13.67 13.18
CA ALA A 272 -0.24 14.74 13.30
C ALA A 272 -1.40 14.33 14.21
N LEU A 273 -1.83 13.06 14.10
CA LEU A 273 -2.87 12.49 14.93
C LEU A 273 -2.42 12.33 16.39
N LEU A 274 -1.25 11.73 16.62
CA LEU A 274 -0.74 11.49 17.98
C LEU A 274 -0.45 12.80 18.73
N GLU A 275 0.12 13.80 18.06
CA GLU A 275 0.32 15.14 18.65
C GLU A 275 -1.02 15.79 18.99
N ALA A 276 -2.00 15.76 18.08
CA ALA A 276 -3.31 16.34 18.34
C ALA A 276 -4.08 15.60 19.46
N ALA A 277 -3.82 14.31 19.65
CA ALA A 277 -4.40 13.50 20.71
C ALA A 277 -3.66 13.63 22.06
N GLY A 278 -2.57 14.40 22.14
CA GLY A 278 -1.76 14.52 23.35
C GLY A 278 -1.00 13.23 23.73
N ARG A 279 -0.78 12.33 22.75
CA ARG A 279 -0.17 11.00 22.94
C ARG A 279 1.20 10.87 22.28
N PHE A 280 1.76 11.97 21.81
CA PHE A 280 3.07 11.98 21.21
C PHE A 280 4.15 11.81 22.28
N GLY A 281 4.75 10.62 22.35
CA GLY A 281 6.01 10.41 23.07
C GLY A 281 7.16 11.12 22.33
N ALA A 282 8.23 11.47 23.04
CA ALA A 282 9.37 12.19 22.48
C ALA A 282 10.08 11.41 21.36
N PHE A 283 9.58 11.50 20.13
CA PHE A 283 10.31 11.15 18.92
C PHE A 283 10.92 12.44 18.38
N ALA A 284 12.24 12.56 18.43
CA ALA A 284 12.93 13.71 17.87
C ALA A 284 12.70 13.72 16.34
N PRO A 285 12.10 14.78 15.76
CA PRO A 285 12.04 14.89 14.32
C PRO A 285 13.46 14.84 13.77
N GLN A 286 13.68 14.17 12.63
CA GLN A 286 14.93 14.41 11.92
C GLN A 286 15.01 15.91 11.60
N PRO A 287 16.09 16.59 12.00
CA PRO A 287 16.25 17.99 11.69
C PRO A 287 16.09 18.23 10.20
N ARG A 288 15.49 19.38 9.85
CA ARG A 288 15.79 20.05 8.58
C ARG A 288 17.25 20.49 8.65
N ASP A 289 18.20 19.59 8.49
CA ASP A 289 19.43 20.05 7.88
C ASP A 289 19.19 20.01 6.36
N GLY A 290 19.66 21.04 5.66
CA GLY A 290 19.68 21.03 4.20
C GLY A 290 20.65 19.99 3.62
N SER A 291 21.05 18.97 4.40
CA SER A 291 21.90 17.86 3.94
C SER A 291 21.07 16.70 3.41
N GLN A 292 19.74 16.70 3.61
CA GLN A 292 18.87 15.73 2.96
C GLN A 292 19.00 15.87 1.43
N PRO A 293 19.48 14.84 0.69
CA PRO A 293 19.96 14.98 -0.69
C PRO A 293 18.98 15.54 -1.72
N TRP A 294 17.71 15.55 -1.35
CA TRP A 294 16.55 15.83 -2.19
C TRP A 294 15.79 17.08 -1.70
N ALA A 295 16.08 17.58 -0.50
CA ALA A 295 15.63 18.87 0.01
C ALA A 295 16.49 20.00 -0.60
N GLY A 296 16.38 20.19 -1.92
CA GLY A 296 17.16 21.20 -2.64
C GLY A 296 17.60 20.83 -4.05
N ALA A 297 17.04 19.79 -4.67
CA ALA A 297 17.30 19.51 -6.08
C ALA A 297 16.79 20.69 -6.93
N ALA A 298 17.73 21.52 -7.41
CA ALA A 298 17.42 22.65 -8.26
C ALA A 298 16.71 22.17 -9.54
N PHE A 299 15.69 22.90 -9.97
CA PHE A 299 15.17 22.77 -11.33
C PHE A 299 16.35 22.93 -12.30
N ARG A 300 16.57 21.94 -13.16
CA ARG A 300 17.50 22.10 -14.27
C ARG A 300 16.77 22.93 -15.31
N ASP A 301 16.95 24.25 -15.23
CA ASP A 301 16.48 25.15 -16.29
C ASP A 301 17.28 24.83 -17.56
N ASP A 302 16.64 24.11 -18.48
CA ASP A 302 17.17 23.86 -19.83
C ASP A 302 16.85 25.05 -20.77
N GLU A 303 16.68 26.25 -20.22
CA GLU A 303 16.50 27.50 -20.97
C GLU A 303 17.85 28.19 -21.25
N ARG A 304 18.80 27.44 -21.81
CA ARG A 304 19.87 28.05 -22.64
C ARG A 304 19.62 27.73 -24.09
N SER A 305 18.64 28.43 -24.67
CA SER A 305 18.50 28.58 -26.11
C SER A 305 17.76 29.89 -26.43
N GLY A 306 18.53 30.98 -26.50
CA GLY A 306 18.30 32.13 -27.38
C GLY A 306 17.09 33.03 -27.10
N GLY A 307 17.34 34.26 -26.64
CA GLY A 307 16.34 35.33 -26.74
C GLY A 307 16.62 36.49 -25.80
N ASP A 308 17.17 37.56 -26.36
CA ASP A 308 17.41 38.86 -25.74
C ASP A 308 16.09 39.44 -25.19
N ALA A 309 16.01 39.67 -23.87
CA ALA A 309 14.97 40.51 -23.28
C ALA A 309 15.48 41.14 -21.97
N ARG A 310 16.08 42.31 -22.11
CA ARG A 310 16.25 43.26 -21.01
C ARG A 310 14.87 43.62 -20.48
N LEU A 311 14.59 43.30 -19.22
CA LEU A 311 13.59 44.02 -18.45
C LEU A 311 14.22 44.54 -17.16
N ALA A 312 14.01 45.83 -16.98
CA ALA A 312 14.68 46.70 -16.05
C ALA A 312 14.18 46.52 -14.62
N ASP A 313 15.12 46.81 -13.72
CA ASP A 313 15.01 47.40 -12.39
C ASP A 313 13.61 47.89 -11.96
N GLY A 314 13.21 47.49 -10.75
CA GLY A 314 11.90 47.81 -10.19
C GLY A 314 11.71 47.34 -8.75
N GLY A 315 12.52 47.88 -7.82
CA GLY A 315 12.10 48.30 -6.48
C GLY A 315 11.44 47.29 -5.52
N ARG A 316 12.20 46.87 -4.50
CA ARG A 316 11.64 46.50 -3.18
C ARG A 316 10.84 47.67 -2.58
N PRO A 317 9.85 47.35 -1.73
CA PRO A 317 9.75 48.06 -0.46
C PRO A 317 9.77 47.12 0.74
N ALA A 318 10.33 47.66 1.82
CA ALA A 318 10.57 47.05 3.12
C ALA A 318 9.32 47.02 4.01
N ASP A 319 9.43 46.22 5.07
CA ASP A 319 8.63 46.20 6.31
C ASP A 319 8.28 47.61 6.86
N PRO A 320 7.27 47.65 7.74
CA PRO A 320 7.60 48.07 9.10
C PRO A 320 6.99 47.18 10.19
N ALA A 321 7.82 46.94 11.20
CA ALA A 321 7.44 46.54 12.55
C ALA A 321 6.67 47.67 13.26
N ASP A 322 5.76 47.32 14.17
CA ASP A 322 5.78 47.75 15.58
C ASP A 322 4.54 47.27 16.36
N GLY A 323 4.72 47.01 17.66
CA GLY A 323 3.61 47.08 18.62
C GLY A 323 3.62 46.05 19.77
N ALA A 324 4.39 46.33 20.81
CA ALA A 324 4.41 45.61 22.10
C ALA A 324 3.14 45.82 22.97
N ARG A 325 2.93 44.91 23.95
CA ARG A 325 2.43 45.07 25.35
C ARG A 325 1.98 43.69 25.89
N SER A 326 2.65 43.02 26.83
CA SER A 326 2.71 43.21 28.31
C SER A 326 1.37 43.02 29.05
N GLY A 327 1.31 42.05 29.98
CA GLY A 327 0.24 41.96 30.99
C GLY A 327 0.21 40.62 31.77
N GLU A 328 0.94 40.55 32.88
CA GLU A 328 0.82 39.56 33.95
C GLU A 328 -0.55 39.61 34.66
N THR A 329 -1.04 38.49 35.20
CA THR A 329 -1.32 38.28 36.64
C THR A 329 -2.14 36.99 36.90
N ALA A 330 -1.69 36.21 37.89
CA ALA A 330 -2.47 35.29 38.74
C ALA A 330 -2.64 35.96 40.14
N PRO A 331 -3.11 35.35 41.25
CA PRO A 331 -3.76 34.04 41.56
C PRO A 331 -5.01 34.30 42.48
N PRO A 332 -5.42 33.54 43.56
CA PRO A 332 -5.08 32.21 44.17
C PRO A 332 -6.32 31.27 44.23
N GLY A 333 -6.37 30.03 44.73
CA GLY A 333 -5.57 29.15 45.61
C GLY A 333 -6.56 28.48 46.59
N ASP A 334 -6.56 27.14 46.73
CA ASP A 334 -6.75 26.44 48.03
C ASP A 334 -6.73 24.91 47.93
N ALA A 335 -6.28 24.30 49.02
CA ALA A 335 -5.91 22.90 49.20
C ALA A 335 -6.94 22.11 50.02
N ALA A 336 -7.02 20.78 49.81
CA ALA A 336 -7.32 19.80 50.87
C ALA A 336 -6.97 18.35 50.45
N ARG A 337 -6.37 17.61 51.39
CA ARG A 337 -6.15 16.15 51.51
C ARG A 337 -6.74 15.72 52.88
N PRO A 338 -6.70 14.46 53.34
CA PRO A 338 -6.88 13.13 52.71
C PRO A 338 -7.95 12.28 53.49
N GLY A 339 -8.19 11.04 53.08
CA GLY A 339 -8.99 10.08 53.85
C GLY A 339 -8.65 8.62 53.50
N ASP A 340 -8.37 7.84 54.53
CA ASP A 340 -7.93 6.45 54.59
C ASP A 340 -9.11 5.47 54.78
N GLY A 341 -8.86 4.16 54.59
CA GLY A 341 -9.81 3.10 54.96
C GLY A 341 -9.70 1.81 54.15
N SER A 342 -8.93 0.83 54.65
CA SER A 342 -8.86 -0.59 54.22
C SER A 342 -9.90 -1.47 54.97
N PRO A 343 -9.92 -2.82 54.86
CA PRO A 343 -10.15 -3.72 53.72
C PRO A 343 -11.29 -4.77 54.02
N VAL A 344 -11.15 -6.04 53.55
CA VAL A 344 -11.85 -7.35 53.85
C VAL A 344 -12.98 -7.79 52.85
N PRO A 345 -13.23 -9.10 52.56
CA PRO A 345 -12.41 -10.07 51.80
C PRO A 345 -13.13 -10.89 50.67
N ALA A 346 -12.30 -11.52 49.83
CA ALA A 346 -12.32 -12.87 49.21
C ALA A 346 -13.60 -13.51 48.60
N GLY A 347 -13.48 -13.86 47.31
CA GLY A 347 -14.29 -14.88 46.62
C GLY A 347 -13.60 -15.43 45.35
N SER A 348 -12.90 -16.56 45.51
CA SER A 348 -12.52 -17.63 44.53
C SER A 348 -12.23 -17.31 43.04
N SER A 349 -10.96 -17.53 42.64
CA SER A 349 -10.46 -17.57 41.26
C SER A 349 -10.58 -18.97 40.59
N PRO A 350 -10.75 -19.06 39.25
CA PRO A 350 -10.41 -20.24 38.43
C PRO A 350 -8.94 -20.22 37.94
N PRO A 351 -8.40 -21.31 37.36
CA PRO A 351 -6.96 -21.58 37.34
C PRO A 351 -6.16 -20.76 36.33
N ALA A 352 -4.90 -20.52 36.69
CA ALA A 352 -3.91 -19.69 36.03
C ALA A 352 -3.58 -20.13 34.59
N GLY A 353 -3.92 -19.28 33.62
CA GLY A 353 -3.18 -19.18 32.37
C GLY A 353 -1.91 -18.38 32.61
N SER A 354 -0.81 -18.79 31.97
CA SER A 354 0.50 -18.13 32.04
C SER A 354 0.38 -16.61 31.87
N PRO A 355 1.08 -15.79 32.68
CA PRO A 355 1.00 -14.34 32.54
C PRO A 355 1.54 -13.93 31.16
N PRO A 356 0.90 -12.97 30.46
CA PRO A 356 1.52 -12.36 29.31
C PRO A 356 2.86 -11.75 29.73
N PRO A 357 3.87 -11.74 28.84
CA PRO A 357 5.16 -11.12 29.16
C PRO A 357 4.90 -9.67 29.58
N ALA A 358 5.54 -9.27 30.67
CA ALA A 358 5.44 -7.93 31.23
C ALA A 358 5.70 -6.89 30.13
N ASP A 359 4.74 -5.98 29.98
CA ASP A 359 4.78 -4.86 29.05
C ASP A 359 5.99 -3.99 29.36
N SER A 360 7.05 -4.13 28.57
CA SER A 360 8.16 -3.20 28.57
C SER A 360 7.64 -1.90 27.97
N GLY A 361 7.22 -0.96 28.82
CA GLY A 361 6.57 0.31 28.47
C GLY A 361 7.35 1.17 27.46
N GLY A 362 7.27 0.80 26.20
CA GLY A 362 7.61 1.62 25.05
C GLY A 362 6.39 2.41 24.61
N ALA A 363 6.58 3.66 24.18
CA ALA A 363 5.50 4.42 23.57
C ALA A 363 4.94 3.65 22.35
N LEU A 364 3.61 3.50 22.28
CA LEU A 364 2.96 2.92 21.10
C LEU A 364 3.33 3.76 19.87
N VAL A 365 3.69 3.09 18.78
CA VAL A 365 3.98 3.71 17.48
C VAL A 365 3.21 2.99 16.37
N GLY A 366 3.08 3.65 15.23
CA GLY A 366 2.51 3.06 14.03
C GLY A 366 1.03 2.80 14.15
N ARG A 367 0.59 1.73 13.49
CA ARG A 367 -0.82 1.34 13.44
C ARG A 367 -1.43 1.16 14.83
N ASP A 368 -0.70 0.59 15.77
CA ASP A 368 -1.21 0.33 17.13
C ASP A 368 -1.44 1.64 17.90
N ALA A 369 -0.59 2.64 17.70
CA ALA A 369 -0.78 3.97 18.29
C ALA A 369 -2.01 4.69 17.72
N VAL A 370 -2.20 4.62 16.41
CA VAL A 370 -3.36 5.20 15.73
C VAL A 370 -4.64 4.52 16.19
N ARG A 371 -4.65 3.18 16.25
CA ARG A 371 -5.80 2.41 16.75
C ARG A 371 -6.13 2.80 18.18
N ALA A 372 -5.13 2.98 19.05
CA ALA A 372 -5.36 3.42 20.41
C ALA A 372 -6.02 4.80 20.51
N VAL A 373 -5.73 5.74 19.59
CA VAL A 373 -6.43 7.04 19.50
C VAL A 373 -7.88 6.84 19.07
N VAL A 374 -8.12 6.05 18.02
CA VAL A 374 -9.48 5.77 17.51
C VAL A 374 -10.34 5.10 18.59
N ASP A 375 -9.83 4.06 19.22
CA ASP A 375 -10.53 3.33 20.27
C ASP A 375 -10.86 4.23 21.48
N ALA A 376 -10.02 5.23 21.77
CA ALA A 376 -10.30 6.19 22.83
C ALA A 376 -11.38 7.19 22.43
N ALA A 377 -11.37 7.67 21.20
CA ALA A 377 -12.42 8.53 20.67
C ALA A 377 -13.79 7.83 20.70
N ASP A 378 -13.83 6.53 20.36
CA ASP A 378 -15.03 5.69 20.43
C ASP A 378 -15.53 5.52 21.88
N ARG A 379 -14.62 5.54 22.87
CA ARG A 379 -14.95 5.55 24.30
C ARG A 379 -15.32 6.93 24.86
N GLY A 380 -15.38 7.97 24.02
CA GLY A 380 -15.77 9.32 24.43
C GLY A 380 -14.63 10.22 24.91
N ASP A 381 -13.36 9.87 24.65
CA ASP A 381 -12.23 10.77 24.90
C ASP A 381 -12.32 11.99 23.98
N ILE A 382 -12.64 13.16 24.56
CA ILE A 382 -12.87 14.41 23.84
C ILE A 382 -11.60 14.88 23.10
N VAL A 383 -10.41 14.63 23.66
CA VAL A 383 -9.15 15.03 23.03
C VAL A 383 -8.88 14.15 21.80
N ALA A 384 -9.12 12.85 21.92
CA ALA A 384 -9.01 11.93 20.78
C ALA A 384 -10.04 12.22 19.67
N GLN A 385 -11.28 12.55 20.04
CA GLN A 385 -12.33 12.97 19.09
C GLN A 385 -11.94 14.27 18.37
N ALA A 386 -11.43 15.27 19.09
CA ALA A 386 -10.96 16.51 18.50
C ALA A 386 -9.76 16.28 17.55
N ALA A 387 -8.85 15.38 17.92
CA ALA A 387 -7.72 14.99 17.09
C ALA A 387 -8.17 14.34 15.77
N LEU A 388 -9.11 13.39 15.83
CA LEU A 388 -9.70 12.77 14.64
C LEU A 388 -10.45 13.77 13.78
N SER A 389 -11.20 14.69 14.38
CA SER A 389 -11.90 15.73 13.63
C SER A 389 -10.92 16.62 12.87
N ARG A 390 -9.84 17.05 13.52
CA ARG A 390 -8.80 17.90 12.91
C ARG A 390 -8.10 17.19 11.75
N VAL A 391 -7.70 15.93 11.95
CA VAL A 391 -7.06 15.13 10.90
C VAL A 391 -8.04 14.81 9.77
N GLY A 392 -9.30 14.54 10.12
CA GLY A 392 -10.40 14.29 9.19
C GLY A 392 -10.67 15.45 8.24
N ASP A 393 -10.52 16.69 8.72
CA ASP A 393 -10.63 17.88 7.88
C ASP A 393 -9.56 17.93 6.80
N TRP A 394 -8.30 17.70 7.16
CA TRP A 394 -7.20 17.68 6.19
C TRP A 394 -7.29 16.50 5.22
N LEU A 395 -7.68 15.32 5.72
CA LEU A 395 -7.94 14.15 4.88
C LEU A 395 -9.07 14.45 3.89
N GLY A 396 -10.16 15.06 4.37
CA GLY A 396 -11.30 15.45 3.55
C GLY A 396 -10.94 16.44 2.45
N LEU A 397 -10.14 17.46 2.77
CA LEU A 397 -9.63 18.43 1.79
C LEU A 397 -8.73 17.76 0.75
N GLY A 398 -7.82 16.88 1.18
CA GLY A 398 -6.98 16.09 0.28
C GLY A 398 -7.81 15.22 -0.67
N VAL A 399 -8.81 14.52 -0.14
CA VAL A 399 -9.74 13.70 -0.94
C VAL A 399 -10.54 14.57 -1.91
N ALA A 400 -11.03 15.74 -1.50
CA ALA A 400 -11.77 16.66 -2.37
C ALA A 400 -10.93 17.13 -3.57
N ASN A 401 -9.66 17.49 -3.32
CA ASN A 401 -8.73 17.85 -4.40
C ASN A 401 -8.56 16.69 -5.39
N LEU A 402 -8.37 15.47 -4.90
CA LEU A 402 -8.23 14.28 -5.75
C LEU A 402 -9.50 13.98 -6.56
N VAL A 403 -10.67 14.16 -5.95
CA VAL A 403 -11.96 14.02 -6.63
C VAL A 403 -12.10 15.05 -7.75
N ASN A 404 -11.74 16.30 -7.50
CA ASN A 404 -11.79 17.35 -8.53
C ASN A 404 -10.81 17.10 -9.68
N ILE A 405 -9.62 16.54 -9.39
CA ILE A 405 -8.59 16.29 -10.40
C ILE A 405 -8.90 15.04 -11.24
N PHE A 406 -9.31 13.95 -10.60
CA PHE A 406 -9.39 12.64 -11.25
C PHE A 406 -10.81 12.16 -11.51
N ASN A 407 -11.82 12.74 -10.85
CA ASN A 407 -13.22 12.29 -10.90
C ASN A 407 -13.37 10.75 -10.75
N PRO A 408 -12.85 10.15 -9.67
CA PRO A 408 -12.82 8.70 -9.53
C PRO A 408 -14.20 8.14 -9.18
N GLU A 409 -14.45 6.88 -9.57
CA GLU A 409 -15.63 6.14 -9.12
C GLU A 409 -15.52 5.73 -7.65
N MET A 410 -14.28 5.59 -7.15
CA MET A 410 -14.01 5.09 -5.80
C MET A 410 -12.72 5.67 -5.20
N VAL A 411 -12.79 6.02 -3.92
CA VAL A 411 -11.62 6.25 -3.06
C VAL A 411 -11.59 5.16 -1.99
N VAL A 412 -10.45 4.46 -1.89
CA VAL A 412 -10.22 3.34 -0.97
C VAL A 412 -9.17 3.76 0.06
N PHE A 413 -9.51 3.66 1.35
CA PHE A 413 -8.59 3.93 2.46
C PHE A 413 -7.98 2.61 2.97
N GLY A 414 -6.66 2.50 2.90
CA GLY A 414 -5.89 1.34 3.33
C GLY A 414 -4.84 1.66 4.39
N GLY A 415 -4.25 0.61 5.00
CA GLY A 415 -3.33 0.77 6.11
C GLY A 415 -3.97 1.50 7.31
N MET A 416 -3.22 2.35 8.01
CA MET A 416 -3.78 3.11 9.14
C MET A 416 -4.88 4.10 8.74
N LEU A 417 -4.94 4.55 7.47
CA LEU A 417 -6.00 5.44 7.00
C LEU A 417 -7.37 4.77 7.04
N ARG A 418 -7.45 3.44 7.08
CA ARG A 418 -8.71 2.72 7.33
C ARG A 418 -9.33 3.16 8.66
N GLU A 419 -8.56 3.13 9.74
CA GLU A 419 -9.05 3.47 11.09
C GLU A 419 -9.32 4.98 11.19
N VAL A 420 -8.43 5.81 10.65
CA VAL A 420 -8.60 7.28 10.63
C VAL A 420 -9.88 7.67 9.87
N TYR A 421 -10.11 7.09 8.69
CA TYR A 421 -11.32 7.37 7.92
C TYR A 421 -12.59 6.91 8.65
N LEU A 422 -12.58 5.73 9.28
CA LEU A 422 -13.74 5.25 10.03
C LEU A 422 -14.09 6.20 11.19
N GLY A 423 -13.08 6.68 11.92
CA GLY A 423 -13.26 7.65 13.01
C GLY A 423 -13.57 9.08 12.56
N ALA A 424 -13.31 9.44 11.30
CA ALA A 424 -13.46 10.80 10.78
C ALA A 424 -14.36 10.91 9.52
N ALA A 425 -15.19 9.90 9.27
CA ALA A 425 -15.97 9.80 8.03
C ALA A 425 -16.92 10.99 7.83
N ALA A 426 -17.47 11.55 8.92
CA ALA A 426 -18.35 12.71 8.88
C ALA A 426 -17.62 13.96 8.38
N GLN A 427 -16.41 14.21 8.88
CA GLN A 427 -15.56 15.33 8.50
C GLN A 427 -15.12 15.21 7.04
N VAL A 428 -14.67 14.02 6.62
CA VAL A 428 -14.30 13.77 5.22
C VAL A 428 -15.48 14.05 4.28
N ARG A 429 -16.69 13.60 4.63
CA ARG A 429 -17.90 13.86 3.84
C ARG A 429 -18.30 15.33 3.84
N SER A 430 -18.14 16.04 4.95
CA SER A 430 -18.44 17.47 5.05
C SER A 430 -17.51 18.30 4.15
N ARG A 431 -16.21 17.99 4.16
CA ARG A 431 -15.22 18.61 3.27
C ARG A 431 -15.52 18.31 1.81
N LEU A 432 -15.79 17.05 1.45
CA LEU A 432 -16.23 16.70 0.10
C LEU A 432 -17.48 17.48 -0.34
N ALA A 433 -18.45 17.69 0.55
CA ALA A 433 -19.66 18.42 0.22
C ALA A 433 -19.41 19.90 -0.11
N THR A 434 -18.36 20.48 0.47
CA THR A 434 -18.04 21.91 0.39
C THR A 434 -16.97 22.21 -0.68
N ASP A 435 -15.96 21.35 -0.76
CA ASP A 435 -14.72 21.60 -1.50
C ASP A 435 -14.63 20.83 -2.84
N ALA A 436 -15.48 19.79 -3.04
CA ALA A 436 -15.54 19.06 -4.31
C ALA A 436 -16.73 19.51 -5.18
N LEU A 437 -16.50 19.58 -6.49
CA LEU A 437 -17.54 19.86 -7.48
C LEU A 437 -18.69 18.85 -7.34
N SER A 438 -19.92 19.34 -7.22
CA SER A 438 -21.11 18.47 -7.03
C SER A 438 -21.17 17.32 -8.03
N PRO A 439 -21.03 17.55 -9.36
CA PRO A 439 -21.09 16.46 -10.34
C PRO A 439 -19.99 15.40 -10.16
N ALA A 440 -18.81 15.78 -9.65
CA ALA A 440 -17.69 14.87 -9.45
C ALA A 440 -17.86 13.96 -8.22
N ARG A 441 -18.75 14.32 -7.28
CA ARG A 441 -18.98 13.54 -6.05
C ARG A 441 -20.29 12.76 -6.01
N GLU A 442 -21.19 12.95 -6.96
CA GLU A 442 -22.54 12.33 -6.98
C GLU A 442 -22.51 10.80 -6.96
N HIS A 443 -21.55 10.19 -7.66
CA HIS A 443 -21.39 8.73 -7.76
C HIS A 443 -20.15 8.20 -7.04
N LEU A 444 -19.44 9.06 -6.33
CA LEU A 444 -18.23 8.70 -5.62
C LEU A 444 -18.52 7.71 -4.49
N ARG A 445 -17.79 6.59 -4.48
CA ARG A 445 -17.83 5.62 -3.38
C ARG A 445 -16.59 5.76 -2.50
N LEU A 446 -16.80 6.04 -1.22
CA LEU A 446 -15.75 5.93 -0.22
C LEU A 446 -15.78 4.53 0.40
N ARG A 447 -14.65 3.83 0.42
CA ARG A 447 -14.52 2.46 0.92
C ARG A 447 -13.24 2.30 1.73
N THR A 448 -13.21 1.28 2.57
CA THR A 448 -11.98 0.81 3.21
C THR A 448 -11.47 -0.41 2.45
N SER A 449 -10.14 -0.63 2.51
CA SER A 449 -9.47 -1.77 1.89
C SER A 449 -10.13 -3.10 2.32
N ALA A 450 -10.49 -3.93 1.33
CA ALA A 450 -11.05 -5.26 1.58
C ALA A 450 -9.94 -6.29 1.86
N LEU A 451 -8.74 -6.05 1.36
CA LEU A 451 -7.55 -6.89 1.61
C LEU A 451 -6.86 -6.55 2.94
N GLY A 452 -7.34 -5.50 3.62
CA GLY A 452 -6.85 -5.08 4.93
C GLY A 452 -5.34 -4.79 4.91
N ASP A 453 -4.64 -5.41 5.85
CA ASP A 453 -3.22 -5.16 6.09
C ASP A 453 -2.29 -5.85 5.09
N ASP A 454 -2.81 -6.76 4.28
CA ASP A 454 -2.03 -7.50 3.28
C ASP A 454 -2.19 -6.91 1.87
N ALA A 455 -2.86 -5.76 1.69
CA ALA A 455 -3.11 -5.18 0.36
C ALA A 455 -1.81 -4.94 -0.45
N THR A 456 -0.79 -4.35 0.18
CA THR A 456 0.55 -4.10 -0.40
C THR A 456 1.26 -5.40 -0.76
N LEU A 457 1.23 -6.38 0.14
CA LEU A 457 1.81 -7.71 -0.02
C LEU A 457 1.14 -8.51 -1.16
N VAL A 458 -0.19 -8.45 -1.25
CA VAL A 458 -0.96 -9.04 -2.36
C VAL A 458 -0.64 -8.34 -3.67
N GLY A 459 -0.47 -7.02 -3.66
CA GLY A 459 -0.04 -6.25 -4.82
C GLY A 459 1.34 -6.68 -5.33
N ALA A 460 2.30 -6.88 -4.41
CA ALA A 460 3.60 -7.45 -4.75
C ALA A 460 3.47 -8.87 -5.34
N ALA A 461 2.58 -9.72 -4.80
CA ALA A 461 2.33 -11.04 -5.37
C ALA A 461 1.81 -10.96 -6.82
N GLU A 462 0.85 -10.08 -7.11
CA GLU A 462 0.34 -9.88 -8.48
C GLU A 462 1.40 -9.34 -9.44
N LEU A 463 2.26 -8.45 -8.97
CA LEU A 463 3.42 -7.99 -9.74
C LEU A 463 4.35 -9.18 -10.07
N ALA A 464 4.63 -10.05 -9.10
CA ALA A 464 5.47 -11.23 -9.31
C ALA A 464 4.86 -12.25 -10.29
N PHE A 465 3.52 -12.39 -10.31
CA PHE A 465 2.83 -13.27 -11.27
C PHE A 465 2.74 -12.70 -12.69
N THR A 466 3.04 -11.43 -12.91
CA THR A 466 2.76 -10.74 -14.20
C THR A 466 3.35 -11.48 -15.40
N LYS A 467 4.59 -11.97 -15.31
CA LYS A 467 5.26 -12.67 -16.42
C LYS A 467 4.59 -14.00 -16.76
N VAL A 468 4.33 -14.85 -15.76
CA VAL A 468 3.69 -16.16 -15.98
C VAL A 468 2.23 -16.02 -16.45
N LEU A 469 1.53 -14.97 -16.05
CA LEU A 469 0.17 -14.70 -16.53
C LEU A 469 0.13 -14.10 -17.94
N ALA A 470 1.24 -13.57 -18.43
CA ALA A 470 1.36 -13.04 -19.80
C ALA A 470 1.83 -14.13 -20.77
N ASP A 471 2.83 -14.92 -20.38
CA ASP A 471 3.37 -16.04 -21.16
C ASP A 471 3.58 -17.28 -20.27
N PRO A 472 2.53 -18.11 -20.07
CA PRO A 472 2.58 -19.20 -19.09
C PRO A 472 3.58 -20.31 -19.40
N LEU A 473 3.79 -20.63 -20.68
CA LEU A 473 4.59 -21.78 -21.09
C LEU A 473 6.08 -21.41 -21.15
N GLU A 474 6.41 -20.19 -21.59
CA GLU A 474 7.81 -19.76 -21.69
C GLU A 474 8.49 -19.65 -20.32
N VAL A 475 7.77 -19.18 -19.30
CA VAL A 475 8.31 -19.02 -17.94
C VAL A 475 8.68 -20.38 -17.32
N LEU A 476 7.94 -21.44 -17.62
CA LEU A 476 8.23 -22.78 -17.10
C LEU A 476 9.35 -23.48 -17.89
N ALA A 477 9.43 -23.26 -19.20
CA ALA A 477 10.50 -23.81 -20.04
C ALA A 477 11.89 -23.30 -19.66
N ARG A 478 11.99 -22.08 -19.11
CA ARG A 478 13.25 -21.46 -18.65
C ARG A 478 13.69 -21.89 -17.23
N GLY A 479 12.82 -22.56 -16.48
CA GLY A 479 13.08 -23.04 -15.12
C GLY A 479 13.23 -24.56 -15.00
N SER A 480 13.31 -25.27 -16.13
CA SER A 480 13.48 -26.73 -16.23
C SER A 480 14.94 -27.11 -16.42
#